data_AF-A0A0P4WI08-F1
#
_entry.id   AF-A0A0P4WI08-F1
#
_cell.length_a   1.000
_cell.length_b   1.000
_cell.length_c   1.000
_cell.angle_alpha   90.00
_cell.angle_beta   90.00
_cell.angle_gamma   90.00
#
_symmetry.space_group_name_H-M   'P 1'
#
loop_
_entity.id
_entity.type
_entity.pdbx_description
1 polymer ?
#
loop_
_entity_poly.entity_id
_entity_poly.type
_entity_poly.pdbx_seq_one_letter_code
_entity_poly.pdbx_strand_id
1 'polypeptide(L)'
;MEQHISLGSSGLMEYKHNDTQVGSVTEVQCVPLYTVIRALGRTHIDFLSLDVEHAEMGILDTVPWGEISFTVMAIEHTTQDDLVSYLDQRGYQHVGSFLADHIFVNKKNI
;
A
#
# COMPACT_ATOMS: atom_id res chain seq x y z
N MET A 1 -3.36 51.03 41.70
CA MET A 1 -2.51 50.45 42.74
C MET A 1 -3.22 49.16 43.13
N GLU A 2 -2.83 47.96 42.74
CA GLU A 2 -1.57 47.41 42.25
C GLU A 2 -1.88 46.28 41.24
N GLN A 3 -0.92 46.02 40.35
CA GLN A 3 -0.93 44.84 39.48
C GLN A 3 -0.35 43.65 40.24
N HIS A 4 -0.94 42.47 40.07
CA HIS A 4 -0.23 41.21 40.27
C HIS A 4 -0.54 40.29 39.09
N ILE A 5 0.48 40.05 38.26
CA ILE A 5 0.48 39.12 37.15
C ILE A 5 0.96 37.77 37.71
N SER A 6 0.21 36.69 37.48
CA SER A 6 0.71 35.33 37.65
C SER A 6 0.53 34.58 36.33
N LEU A 7 1.63 34.33 35.63
CA LEU A 7 1.69 33.35 34.56
C LEU A 7 1.81 31.96 35.21
N GLY A 8 0.81 31.11 34.98
CA GLY A 8 0.83 29.68 35.24
C GLY A 8 0.22 28.96 34.05
N SER A 9 1.09 28.31 33.27
CA SER A 9 0.82 27.68 31.98
C SER A 9 -0.01 26.39 32.07
N SER A 10 -0.70 26.12 30.95
CA SER A 10 -1.22 24.83 30.47
C SER A 10 -2.30 24.15 31.32
N GLY A 11 -3.51 24.72 31.30
CA GLY A 11 -4.73 23.93 31.45
C GLY A 11 -4.98 23.14 30.17
N LEU A 12 -4.93 21.81 30.28
CA LEU A 12 -5.32 20.86 29.23
C LEU A 12 -6.67 21.27 28.66
N MET A 13 -6.72 21.61 27.37
CA MET A 13 -7.98 21.76 26.68
C MET A 13 -8.63 20.37 26.61
N GLU A 14 -9.73 20.23 27.33
CA GLU A 14 -10.63 19.10 27.23
C GLU A 14 -11.20 19.10 25.81
N TYR A 15 -10.63 18.27 24.93
CA TYR A 15 -11.13 18.05 23.58
C TYR A 15 -12.52 17.42 23.71
N LYS A 16 -13.56 18.24 23.52
CA LYS A 16 -14.92 17.75 23.33
C LYS A 16 -14.90 16.82 22.12
N HIS A 17 -15.18 15.55 22.35
CA HIS A 17 -15.44 14.57 21.30
C HIS A 17 -16.72 15.03 20.60
N ASN A 18 -16.59 15.88 19.59
CA ASN A 18 -17.64 16.03 18.60
C ASN A 18 -17.73 14.67 17.92
N ASP A 19 -18.83 13.96 18.13
CA ASP A 19 -19.22 12.76 17.36
C ASP A 19 -19.11 13.11 15.87
N THR A 20 -17.90 12.88 15.36
CA THR A 20 -17.56 13.03 13.97
C THR A 20 -18.21 11.85 13.30
N GLN A 21 -19.01 12.10 12.27
CA GLN A 21 -19.74 11.07 11.54
C GLN A 21 -18.76 9.97 11.10
N VAL A 22 -18.69 8.89 11.89
CA VAL A 22 -17.99 7.68 11.53
C VAL A 22 -18.77 7.15 10.33
N GLY A 23 -18.18 7.23 9.13
CA GLY A 23 -18.80 6.66 7.94
C GLY A 23 -19.22 5.23 8.24
N SER A 24 -20.39 4.81 7.74
CA SER A 24 -20.91 3.47 8.01
C SER A 24 -19.91 2.43 7.50
N VAL A 25 -19.34 1.63 8.40
CA VAL A 25 -18.53 0.47 8.03
C VAL A 25 -19.43 -0.50 7.27
N THR A 26 -19.01 -0.87 6.06
CA THR A 26 -19.73 -1.82 5.22
C THR A 26 -18.87 -3.05 5.05
N GLU A 27 -19.44 -4.23 5.33
CA GLU A 27 -18.78 -5.49 5.00
C GLU A 27 -18.76 -5.68 3.48
N VAL A 28 -17.60 -6.03 2.96
CA VAL A 28 -17.40 -6.32 1.54
C VAL A 28 -16.82 -7.72 1.38
N GLN A 29 -17.15 -8.36 0.26
CA GLN A 29 -16.55 -9.64 -0.09
C GLN A 29 -15.16 -9.41 -0.67
N CYS A 30 -14.13 -9.99 -0.05
CA CYS A 30 -12.77 -10.00 -0.57
C CYS A 30 -12.45 -11.38 -1.15
N VAL A 31 -11.81 -11.41 -2.32
CA VAL A 31 -11.29 -12.63 -2.94
C VAL A 31 -9.84 -12.43 -3.35
N PRO A 32 -8.98 -13.47 -3.30
CA PRO A 32 -7.61 -13.35 -3.75
C PRO A 32 -7.52 -12.98 -5.23
N LEU A 33 -6.59 -12.09 -5.59
CA LEU A 33 -6.31 -11.69 -6.97
C LEU A 33 -6.11 -12.92 -7.89
N TYR A 34 -5.42 -13.95 -7.40
CA TYR A 34 -5.23 -15.21 -8.11
C TYR A 34 -6.56 -15.86 -8.55
N THR A 35 -7.58 -15.85 -7.69
CA THR A 35 -8.90 -16.43 -8.00
C THR A 35 -9.53 -15.74 -9.21
N VAL A 36 -9.46 -14.40 -9.25
CA VAL A 36 -9.98 -13.59 -10.36
C VAL A 36 -9.20 -13.89 -11.65
N ILE A 37 -7.87 -13.90 -11.57
CA ILE A 37 -7.00 -14.19 -12.73
C ILE A 37 -7.32 -15.57 -13.31
N ARG A 38 -7.47 -16.59 -12.47
CA ARG A 38 -7.79 -17.97 -12.88
C ARG A 38 -9.21 -18.12 -13.42
N ALA A 39 -10.19 -17.43 -12.84
CA ALA A 39 -11.56 -17.40 -13.35
C ALA A 39 -11.64 -16.81 -14.77
N LEU A 40 -10.74 -15.86 -15.10
CA LEU A 40 -10.60 -15.31 -16.45
C LEU A 40 -9.79 -16.19 -17.42
N GLY A 41 -9.33 -17.37 -16.97
CA GLY A 41 -8.50 -18.27 -17.78
C GLY A 41 -7.12 -17.70 -18.11
N ARG A 42 -6.61 -16.79 -17.26
CA ARG A 42 -5.31 -16.15 -17.45
C ARG A 42 -4.30 -16.65 -16.41
N THR A 43 -3.03 -16.49 -16.76
CA THR A 43 -1.85 -16.73 -15.90
C THR A 43 -0.83 -15.61 -16.04
N HIS A 44 -1.10 -14.63 -16.91
CA HIS A 44 -0.24 -13.49 -17.17
C HIS A 44 -1.08 -12.21 -17.22
N ILE A 45 -0.54 -11.15 -16.65
CA ILE A 45 -1.10 -9.80 -16.64
C ILE A 45 -0.01 -8.84 -17.12
N ASP A 46 -0.29 -8.03 -18.14
CA ASP A 46 0.72 -7.13 -18.69
C ASP A 46 1.09 -6.00 -17.72
N PHE A 47 0.11 -5.49 -16.98
CA PHE A 47 0.31 -4.39 -16.04
C PHE A 47 -0.53 -4.57 -14.77
N LEU A 48 0.12 -4.46 -13.61
CA LEU A 48 -0.52 -4.40 -12.29
C LEU A 48 -0.20 -3.05 -11.64
N SER A 49 -1.25 -2.32 -11.24
CA SER A 49 -1.12 -1.21 -10.30
C SER A 49 -1.63 -1.70 -8.94
N LEU A 50 -0.79 -1.62 -7.92
CA LEU A 50 -1.06 -2.07 -6.57
C LEU A 50 -0.89 -0.90 -5.60
N ASP A 51 -2.02 -0.33 -5.22
CA ASP A 51 -2.16 0.81 -4.32
C ASP A 51 -3.39 0.49 -3.46
N VAL A 52 -3.15 0.07 -2.23
CA VAL A 52 -4.18 -0.35 -1.28
C VAL A 52 -3.95 0.28 0.09
N GLU A 53 -3.24 1.40 0.12
CA GLU A 53 -2.93 2.18 1.31
C GLU A 53 -2.26 1.34 2.40
N HIS A 54 -1.02 0.91 2.14
CA HIS A 54 -0.08 0.27 3.08
C HIS A 54 -0.30 -1.22 3.36
N ALA A 55 -1.05 -1.93 2.52
CA ALA A 55 -1.27 -3.38 2.62
C ALA A 55 -0.60 -4.20 1.49
N GLU A 56 0.29 -3.57 0.72
CA GLU A 56 0.83 -4.12 -0.54
C GLU A 56 1.66 -5.38 -0.29
N MET A 57 2.55 -5.36 0.70
CA MET A 57 3.40 -6.52 1.03
C MET A 57 2.57 -7.75 1.39
N GLY A 58 1.49 -7.57 2.16
CA GLY A 58 0.58 -8.66 2.51
C GLY A 58 -0.12 -9.26 1.28
N ILE A 59 -0.45 -8.44 0.28
CA ILE A 59 -0.99 -8.91 -1.00
C ILE A 59 0.07 -9.65 -1.80
N LEU A 60 1.27 -9.08 -1.93
CA LEU A 60 2.40 -9.67 -2.68
C LEU A 60 2.79 -11.05 -2.13
N ASP A 61 2.68 -11.26 -0.82
CA ASP A 61 2.92 -12.57 -0.17
C ASP A 61 1.91 -13.64 -0.56
N THR A 62 0.71 -13.26 -0.98
CA THR A 62 -0.32 -14.22 -1.44
C THR A 62 -0.20 -14.58 -2.92
N VAL A 63 0.66 -13.88 -3.68
CA VAL A 63 0.85 -14.12 -5.11
C VAL A 63 1.57 -15.46 -5.32
N PRO A 64 0.98 -16.42 -6.06
CA PRO A 64 1.67 -17.65 -6.43
C PRO A 64 2.60 -17.37 -7.61
N TRP A 65 3.79 -16.84 -7.35
CA TRP A 65 4.79 -16.39 -8.33
C TRP A 65 5.25 -17.46 -9.35
N GLY A 66 5.00 -18.74 -9.09
CA GLY A 66 5.23 -19.83 -10.06
C GLY A 66 4.07 -20.09 -11.03
N GLU A 67 2.89 -19.54 -10.76
CA GLU A 67 1.66 -19.77 -11.53
C GLU A 67 1.16 -18.50 -12.23
N ILE A 68 1.41 -17.33 -11.63
CA ILE A 68 1.04 -16.05 -12.21
C ILE A 68 2.26 -15.14 -12.37
N SER A 69 2.22 -14.33 -13.42
CA SER A 69 3.30 -13.40 -13.75
C SER A 69 2.77 -12.05 -14.22
N PHE A 70 3.58 -11.03 -14.00
CA PHE A 70 3.33 -9.67 -14.43
C PHE A 70 4.44 -9.23 -15.39
N THR A 71 4.13 -8.37 -16.37
CA THR A 71 5.18 -7.74 -17.20
C THR A 71 5.71 -6.48 -16.52
N VAL A 72 4.81 -5.57 -16.13
CA VAL A 72 5.13 -4.37 -15.36
C VAL A 72 4.26 -4.30 -14.10
N MET A 73 4.83 -3.85 -12.98
CA MET A 73 4.10 -3.54 -11.76
C MET A 73 4.41 -2.10 -11.32
N ALA A 74 3.38 -1.34 -10.97
CA ALA A 74 3.48 -0.08 -10.24
C ALA A 74 2.93 -0.34 -8.83
N ILE A 75 3.76 -0.16 -7.80
CA ILE A 75 3.41 -0.53 -6.43
C ILE A 75 3.65 0.66 -5.53
N GLU A 76 2.61 1.12 -4.84
CA GLU A 76 2.74 2.15 -3.81
C GLU A 76 3.39 1.55 -2.56
N HIS A 77 4.53 2.08 -2.13
CA HIS A 77 5.13 1.64 -0.86
C HIS A 77 6.09 2.69 -0.30
N THR A 78 6.02 2.94 1.00
CA THR A 78 6.83 3.99 1.65
C THR A 78 8.28 3.56 1.93
N THR A 79 8.54 2.26 2.09
CA THR A 79 9.87 1.70 2.41
C THR A 79 10.45 0.93 1.23
N GLN A 80 11.19 1.62 0.36
CA GLN A 80 11.67 1.08 -0.90
C GLN A 80 12.55 -0.18 -0.78
N ASP A 81 13.46 -0.26 0.19
CA ASP A 81 14.52 -1.28 0.23
C ASP A 81 13.98 -2.71 0.36
N ASP A 82 12.96 -2.90 1.20
CA ASP A 82 12.35 -4.21 1.44
C ASP A 82 11.56 -4.69 0.21
N LEU A 83 10.78 -3.79 -0.40
CA LEU A 83 10.01 -4.08 -1.60
C LEU A 83 10.91 -4.41 -2.79
N VAL A 84 11.97 -3.64 -3.00
CA VAL A 84 12.93 -3.86 -4.09
C VAL A 84 13.62 -5.21 -3.92
N SER A 85 14.12 -5.51 -2.72
CA SER A 85 14.78 -6.78 -2.44
C SER A 85 13.83 -7.97 -2.60
N TYR A 86 12.58 -7.82 -2.16
CA TYR A 86 11.55 -8.85 -2.26
C TYR A 86 11.22 -9.22 -3.72
N LEU A 87 11.06 -8.20 -4.57
CA LEU A 87 10.70 -8.38 -5.98
C LEU A 87 11.90 -8.78 -6.85
N ASP A 88 13.11 -8.34 -6.51
CA ASP A 88 14.34 -8.74 -7.20
C ASP A 88 14.56 -10.25 -7.15
N GLN A 89 14.37 -10.85 -5.97
CA GLN A 89 14.42 -12.30 -5.73
C GLN A 89 13.39 -13.08 -6.56
N ARG A 90 12.31 -12.42 -6.99
CA ARG A 90 11.23 -13.00 -7.81
C ARG A 90 11.38 -12.69 -9.29
N GLY A 91 12.51 -12.10 -9.70
CA GLY A 91 12.82 -11.85 -11.09
C GLY A 91 12.28 -10.52 -11.63
N TYR A 92 11.99 -9.55 -10.77
CA TYR A 92 11.53 -8.22 -11.17
C TYR A 92 12.58 -7.17 -10.83
N GLN A 93 12.97 -6.36 -11.81
CA GLN A 93 13.93 -5.28 -11.64
C GLN A 93 13.18 -3.97 -11.34
N HIS A 94 13.62 -3.23 -10.33
CA HIS A 94 13.20 -1.85 -10.11
C HIS A 94 13.79 -0.94 -11.21
N VAL A 95 12.94 -0.18 -11.90
CA VAL A 95 13.36 0.67 -13.03
C VAL A 95 13.16 2.16 -12.77
N GLY A 96 12.42 2.52 -11.73
CA GLY A 96 12.19 3.91 -11.37
C GLY A 96 11.13 4.06 -10.28
N SER A 97 11.07 5.26 -9.71
CA SER A 97 10.04 5.62 -8.73
C SER A 97 9.43 6.97 -9.08
N PHE A 98 8.17 7.16 -8.73
CA PHE A 98 7.48 8.44 -8.80
C PHE A 98 6.69 8.62 -7.51
N LEU A 99 7.09 9.56 -6.65
CA LEU A 99 6.54 9.69 -5.29
C LEU A 99 6.65 8.35 -4.53
N ALA A 100 5.55 7.81 -4.02
CA ALA A 100 5.50 6.52 -3.34
C ALA A 100 5.34 5.33 -4.29
N ASP A 101 5.11 5.57 -5.60
CA ASP A 101 5.00 4.52 -6.60
C ASP A 101 6.37 4.03 -7.06
N HIS A 102 6.58 2.72 -6.97
CA HIS A 102 7.77 2.05 -7.45
C HIS A 102 7.44 1.18 -8.67
N ILE A 103 8.19 1.37 -9.76
CA ILE A 103 7.98 0.65 -11.01
C ILE A 103 8.95 -0.52 -11.12
N PHE A 104 8.38 -1.70 -11.36
CA PHE A 104 9.09 -2.95 -11.53
C PHE A 104 8.79 -3.56 -12.89
N VAL A 105 9.82 -4.12 -13.53
CA VAL A 105 9.69 -4.81 -14.82
C VAL A 105 10.26 -6.22 -14.66
N ASN A 106 9.55 -7.21 -15.19
CA ASN A 106 10.04 -8.58 -15.20
C ASN A 106 11.32 -8.68 -16.04
N LYS A 107 12.40 -9.24 -15.45
CA LYS A 107 13.73 -9.34 -16.07
C LYS A 107 13.75 -10.12 -17.39
N LYS A 108 12.70 -10.89 -17.69
CA LYS A 108 12.56 -11.58 -18.99
C LYS A 108 12.16 -10.64 -20.14
N ASN A 109 11.72 -9.42 -19.84
CA ASN A 109 11.23 -8.43 -20.79
C ASN A 109 12.20 -7.25 -21.00
N ILE A 110 13.43 -7.35 -20.46
CA ILE A 110 14.53 -6.39 -20.60
C ILE A 110 15.65 -7.09 -21.36
#